data_AF-A0A2V1JU77-F1
#
_entry.id   AF-A0A2V1JU77-F1
#
_cell.length_a   1.000
_cell.length_b   1.000
_cell.length_c   1.000
_cell.angle_alpha   90.00
_cell.angle_beta   90.00
_cell.angle_gamma   90.00
#
_symmetry.space_group_name_H-M   'P 1'
#
loop_
_entity.id
_entity.type
_entity.pdbx_description
1 polymer ?
#
loop_
_entity_poly.entity_id
_entity_poly.type
_entity_poly.pdbx_seq_one_letter_code
_entity_poly.pdbx_strand_id
1 'polypeptide(L)' 'MSIVRIISFTEAGYQLSCKMQDCLQERAEVVLYSGKNQVAERHAEVCAVSDGLKNWCSEVFDKSEVLIFV' A
#
# COMPACT_ATOMS: atom_id res chain seq x y z
N MET A 1 1.75 -11.73 -13.21
CA MET A 1 0.70 -10.70 -13.00
C MET A 1 1.39 -9.55 -12.31
N SER A 2 1.23 -8.33 -12.78
CA SER A 2 1.97 -7.19 -12.23
C SER A 2 1.63 -6.97 -10.76
N ILE A 3 2.64 -6.65 -9.93
CA ILE A 3 2.43 -6.39 -8.50
C ILE A 3 2.57 -4.90 -8.24
N VAL A 4 1.46 -4.27 -7.84
CA VAL A 4 1.35 -2.86 -7.50
C VAL A 4 1.21 -2.74 -5.98
N ARG A 5 2.08 -1.95 -5.35
CA ARG A 5 1.98 -1.62 -3.93
C ARG A 5 1.64 -0.15 -3.76
N ILE A 6 0.54 0.14 -3.07
CA ILE A 6 0.09 1.51 -2.78
C ILE A 6 0.30 1.76 -1.29
N ILE A 7 1.00 2.84 -0.96
CA ILE A 7 1.33 3.24 0.40
C ILE A 7 0.64 4.54 0.72
N SER A 8 -0.19 4.55 1.76
CA SER A 8 -0.90 5.73 2.23
C SER A 8 -0.39 6.22 3.59
N PHE A 9 -0.28 7.53 3.77
CA PHE A 9 0.19 8.11 5.04
C PHE A 9 -0.92 8.77 5.87
N THR A 10 -2.13 8.84 5.33
CA THR A 10 -3.29 9.46 5.97
C THR A 10 -4.54 8.61 5.76
N GLU A 11 -5.58 8.84 6.57
CA GLU A 11 -6.89 8.17 6.37
C GLU A 11 -7.48 8.53 5.00
N ALA A 12 -7.38 9.80 4.58
CA ALA A 12 -7.85 10.22 3.26
C ALA A 12 -7.05 9.55 2.12
N GLY A 13 -5.73 9.40 2.31
CA GLY A 13 -4.86 8.67 1.39
C GLY A 13 -5.24 7.19 1.32
N TYR A 14 -5.61 6.56 2.44
CA TYR A 14 -6.13 5.20 2.46
C TYR A 14 -7.43 5.08 1.64
N GLN A 15 -8.40 5.98 1.88
CA GLN A 15 -9.66 5.99 1.12
C GLN A 15 -9.44 6.18 -0.40
N LEU A 16 -8.44 6.99 -0.78
CA LEU A 16 -8.04 7.11 -2.18
C LEU A 16 -7.38 5.81 -2.68
N SER A 17 -6.55 5.17 -1.87
CA SER A 17 -5.88 3.90 -2.21
C SER A 17 -6.87 2.77 -2.47
N CYS A 18 -7.97 2.68 -1.72
CA CYS A 18 -9.07 1.73 -1.98
C CYS A 18 -9.67 1.94 -3.38
N LYS A 19 -9.97 3.20 -3.74
CA LYS A 19 -10.52 3.51 -5.08
C LYS A 19 -9.53 3.17 -6.19
N MET A 20 -8.24 3.37 -5.95
CA MET A 20 -7.19 2.99 -6.89
C MET A 20 -7.08 1.47 -7.03
N GLN A 21 -7.18 0.72 -5.93
CA GLN A 21 -7.25 -0.73 -5.96
C GLN A 21 -8.44 -1.22 -6.78
N ASP A 22 -9.63 -0.65 -6.58
CA ASP A 22 -10.82 -1.01 -7.36
C ASP A 22 -10.60 -0.86 -8.87
N CYS A 23 -9.90 0.19 -9.30
CA CYS A 23 -9.57 0.42 -10.72
C CYS A 23 -8.48 -0.51 -11.27
N LEU A 24 -7.59 -1.03 -10.42
CA LEU A 24 -6.37 -1.73 -10.83
C LEU A 24 -6.43 -3.25 -10.62
N GLN A 25 -7.27 -3.74 -9.71
CA GLN A 25 -7.32 -5.14 -9.28
C GLN A 25 -7.64 -6.14 -10.40
N GLU A 26 -8.33 -5.71 -11.46
CA GLU A 26 -8.60 -6.55 -12.63
C GLU A 26 -7.35 -6.79 -13.51
N ARG A 27 -6.31 -5.96 -13.35
CA ARG A 27 -5.13 -5.93 -14.22
C ARG A 27 -3.83 -6.26 -13.49
N ALA A 28 -3.82 -6.13 -12.17
CA ALA A 28 -2.65 -6.32 -11.33
C ALA A 28 -3.04 -6.84 -9.95
N GLU A 29 -2.11 -7.51 -9.29
CA GLU A 29 -2.21 -7.75 -7.86
C GLU A 29 -1.90 -6.44 -7.14
N VAL A 30 -2.89 -5.92 -6.39
CA VAL A 30 -2.76 -4.64 -5.68
C VAL A 30 -2.76 -4.89 -4.19
N VAL A 31 -1.67 -4.49 -3.53
CA VAL A 31 -1.52 -4.59 -2.07
C VAL A 31 -1.48 -3.19 -1.47
N LEU A 32 -2.33 -2.96 -0.46
CA LEU A 32 -2.42 -1.70 0.25
C LEU A 32 -1.56 -1.71 1.52
N TYR A 33 -0.80 -0.65 1.70
CA TYR A 33 -0.01 -0.39 2.90
C TYR A 33 -0.39 0.96 3.51
N SER A 34 -0.21 1.07 4.82
CA SER A 34 -0.31 2.34 5.52
C SER A 34 0.89 2.60 6.41
N GLY A 35 1.44 3.81 6.31
CA GLY A 35 2.42 4.35 7.26
C GLY A 35 1.82 4.74 8.60
N LYS A 36 0.49 4.66 8.75
CA LYS A 36 -0.22 5.00 9.99
C LYS A 36 -0.80 3.72 10.60
N ASN A 37 -0.18 3.22 11.67
CA ASN A 37 -0.59 1.96 12.31
C ASN A 37 -2.09 1.89 12.64
N GLN A 38 -2.68 3.01 13.06
CA GLN A 38 -4.12 3.09 13.36
C GLN A 38 -5.03 2.77 12.16
N VAL A 39 -4.57 3.00 10.92
CA VAL A 39 -5.31 2.64 9.71
C VAL A 39 -5.24 1.13 9.51
N ALA A 40 -4.05 0.55 9.61
CA ALA A 40 -3.84 -0.90 9.51
C ALA A 40 -4.53 -1.69 10.64
N GLU A 41 -4.69 -1.09 11.83
CA GLU A 41 -5.45 -1.68 12.94
C GLU A 41 -6.97 -1.71 12.69
N ARG A 42 -7.49 -0.76 11.91
CA ARG A 42 -8.93 -0.62 11.62
C ARG A 42 -9.37 -1.40 10.39
N HIS A 43 -8.47 -1.58 9.44
CA HIS A 43 -8.75 -2.15 8.12
C HIS A 43 -7.81 -3.35 7.90
N ALA A 44 -8.35 -4.56 8.05
CA ALA A 44 -7.57 -5.81 8.04
C ALA A 44 -6.91 -6.11 6.67
N GLU A 45 -7.44 -5.50 5.62
CA GLU A 45 -6.95 -5.53 4.24
C GLU A 45 -5.70 -4.66 4.02
N VAL A 46 -5.29 -3.86 5.00
CA VAL A 46 -4.14 -2.96 4.91
C VAL A 46 -2.98 -3.44 5.77
N CYS A 47 -1.81 -3.54 5.15
CA CYS A 47 -0.58 -3.87 5.86
C CYS A 47 0.05 -2.60 6.47
N ALA A 48 0.51 -2.68 7.72
CA ALA A 48 1.32 -1.60 8.30
C ALA A 48 2.71 -1.55 7.64
N VAL A 49 3.23 -0.34 7.42
CA VAL A 49 4.65 -0.14 7.12
C VAL A 49 5.43 -0.27 8.44
N SER A 50 6.25 -1.31 8.58
CA SER A 50 7.12 -1.51 9.75
C SER A 50 8.49 -0.85 9.57
N ASP A 51 9.23 -0.67 10.66
CA ASP A 51 10.67 -0.37 10.66
C ASP A 51 11.12 0.90 9.89
N GLY A 52 10.18 1.82 9.68
CA GLY A 52 10.37 3.08 8.97
C GLY A 52 10.34 2.92 7.45
N LEU A 53 9.75 3.91 6.77
CA LEU A 53 9.46 3.86 5.33
C LEU A 53 10.68 3.49 4.47
N LYS A 54 11.87 4.02 4.80
CA LYS A 54 13.08 3.77 4.01
C LYS A 54 13.50 2.30 4.02
N ASN A 55 13.49 1.66 5.18
CA ASN A 55 13.91 0.26 5.32
C ASN A 55 12.87 -0.66 4.69
N TRP A 56 11.60 -0.44 5.02
CA TRP A 56 10.49 -1.17 4.43
C TRP A 56 10.49 -1.07 2.90
N CYS A 57 10.64 0.14 2.34
CA CYS A 57 10.71 0.34 0.90
C CYS A 57 11.86 -0.48 0.28
N SER A 58 13.02 -0.57 0.93
CA SER A 58 14.15 -1.35 0.41
C SER A 58 13.80 -2.85 0.30
N GLU A 59 13.01 -3.39 1.24
CA GLU A 59 12.61 -4.81 1.23
C GLU A 59 11.50 -5.14 0.23
N VAL A 60 10.59 -4.20 -0.03
CA VAL A 60 9.50 -4.40 -0.99
C VAL A 60 9.84 -3.92 -2.40
N PHE A 61 10.85 -3.07 -2.58
CA PHE A 61 11.23 -2.54 -3.89
C PHE A 61 11.55 -3.66 -4.88
N ASP A 62 12.39 -4.61 -4.47
CA ASP A 62 12.80 -5.74 -5.32
C ASP A 62 11.66 -6.70 -5.66
N LYS A 63 10.53 -6.60 -4.95
CA LYS A 63 9.33 -7.43 -5.14
C LYS A 63 8.20 -6.68 -5.85
N SER A 64 8.39 -5.40 -6.19
CA SER A 64 7.38 -4.52 -6.75
C SER A 64 7.71 -4.15 -8.18
N GLU A 65 6.72 -4.23 -9.07
CA GLU A 65 6.85 -3.62 -10.39
C GLU A 65 6.46 -2.13 -10.35
N VAL A 66 5.54 -1.77 -9.44
CA VAL A 66 5.11 -0.38 -9.23
C VAL A 66 4.93 -0.10 -7.73
N LEU A 67 5.43 1.04 -7.29
CA LEU A 67 5.23 1.61 -5.96
C LEU A 67 4.55 2.98 -6.10
N ILE A 68 3.43 3.17 -5.41
CA ILE A 68 2.65 4.42 -5.41
C ILE A 68 2.58 4.96 -3.99
N PHE A 69 2.95 6.22 -3.79
CA PHE A 69 2.90 6.91 -2.50
C PHE A 69 1.79 7.97 -2.51
N VAL A 70 0.90 7.90 -1.53
CA VAL A 70 -0.33 8.72 -1.42
C VAL A 70 -0.44 9.41 -0.06
#